data_AF-S7V7B1-F1
#
_entry.id   AF-S7V7B1-F1
#
_cell.length_a   1.000
_cell.length_b   1.000
_cell.length_c   1.000
_cell.angle_alpha   90.00
_cell.angle_beta   90.00
_cell.angle_gamma   90.00
#
_symmetry.space_group_name_H-M   'P 1'
#
loop_
_entity.id
_entity.type
_entity.pdbx_description
1 polymer ?
#
loop_
_entity_poly.entity_id
_entity_poly.type
_entity_poly.pdbx_seq_one_letter_code
_entity_poly.pdbx_strand_id
1 'polypeptide(L)'
;MITKRISWILIVLSILIGGYFYGMAYQNYAASFLQLFAVVPFLMFMAGVHGLLTHNISPRTKHNMLVYPLVMGLIYVVMFFIHLFIIFPLICPGL
;
A
#
# COMPACT_ATOMS: atom_id res chain seq x y z
N MET A 1 -18.88 4.50 10.02
CA MET A 1 -17.82 5.20 10.81
C MET A 1 -16.67 4.28 11.21
N ILE A 2 -16.93 3.06 11.70
CA ILE A 2 -15.89 2.11 12.15
C ILE A 2 -14.96 1.66 11.01
N THR A 3 -15.52 1.28 9.85
CA THR A 3 -14.72 0.83 8.67
C THR A 3 -13.75 1.91 8.18
N LYS A 4 -14.17 3.19 8.16
CA LYS A 4 -13.30 4.33 7.82
C LYS A 4 -12.11 4.46 8.78
N ARG A 5 -12.34 4.24 10.08
CA ARG A 5 -11.26 4.25 11.09
C ARG A 5 -10.29 3.09 10.89
N ILE A 6 -10.79 1.89 10.63
CA ILE A 6 -9.94 0.71 10.42
C ILE A 6 -9.05 0.89 9.18
N SER A 7 -9.60 1.41 8.08
CA SER A 7 -8.82 1.74 6.88
C SER A 7 -7.71 2.76 7.14
N TRP A 8 -8.01 3.81 7.93
CA TRP A 8 -6.99 4.78 8.36
C TRP A 8 -5.91 4.15 9.24
N ILE A 9 -6.30 3.31 10.20
CA ILE A 9 -5.36 2.60 11.06
C ILE A 9 -4.44 1.70 10.22
N LEU A 10 -4.98 0.95 9.26
CA LEU A 10 -4.21 0.12 8.33
C LEU A 10 -3.16 0.93 7.56
N ILE A 11 -3.54 2.10 7.03
CA ILE A 11 -2.63 3.01 6.32
C ILE A 11 -1.52 3.50 7.26
N VAL A 12 -1.87 3.97 8.45
CA VAL A 12 -0.89 4.48 9.42
C VAL A 12 0.07 3.38 9.87
N LEU A 13 -0.45 2.18 10.19
CA LEU A 13 0.38 1.05 10.58
C LEU A 13 1.32 0.65 9.45
N SER A 14 0.83 0.63 8.21
CA SER A 14 1.66 0.32 7.05
C SER A 14 2.82 1.30 6.89
N ILE A 15 2.58 2.60 7.09
CA ILE A 15 3.62 3.62 6.98
C ILE A 15 4.62 3.46 8.13
N LEU A 16 4.16 3.20 9.36
CA LEU A 16 5.03 2.98 10.50
C LEU A 16 5.92 1.74 10.32
N ILE A 17 5.34 0.62 9.86
CA ILE A 17 6.09 -0.61 9.58
C ILE A 17 7.10 -0.36 8.47
N GLY A 18 6.70 0.26 7.35
CA GLY A 18 7.62 0.60 6.27
C GLY A 18 8.75 1.52 6.73
N GLY A 19 8.43 2.59 7.45
CA GLY A 19 9.43 3.53 7.96
C GLY A 19 10.41 2.89 8.95
N TYR A 20 9.93 2.00 9.82
CA TYR A 20 10.79 1.30 10.78
C TYR A 20 11.74 0.32 10.07
N PHE A 21 11.20 -0.58 9.24
CA PHE A 21 11.99 -1.62 8.58
C PHE A 21 12.95 -1.06 7.53
N TYR A 22 12.55 -0.04 6.77
CA TYR A 22 13.35 0.51 5.67
C TYR A 22 14.16 1.75 6.05
N GLY A 23 13.73 2.51 7.06
CA GLY A 23 14.43 3.73 7.47
C GLY A 23 15.40 3.53 8.64
N MET A 24 15.00 2.79 9.68
CA MET A 24 15.81 2.65 10.91
C MET A 24 16.50 1.30 11.03
N ALA A 25 15.80 0.21 10.69
CA ALA A 25 16.26 -1.15 10.99
C ALA A 25 16.82 -1.89 9.78
N TYR A 26 16.96 -1.25 8.62
CA TYR A 26 17.32 -1.93 7.36
C TYR A 26 18.66 -2.69 7.43
N GLN A 27 19.60 -2.20 8.23
CA GLN A 27 20.92 -2.83 8.42
C GLN A 27 20.89 -4.08 9.33
N ASN A 28 19.83 -4.27 10.11
CA ASN A 28 19.74 -5.37 11.08
C ASN A 28 19.14 -6.66 10.50
N TYR A 29 18.71 -6.62 9.24
CA TYR A 29 17.98 -7.70 8.60
C TYR A 29 18.63 -8.08 7.27
N ALA A 30 18.45 -9.33 6.85
CA ALA A 30 18.94 -9.79 5.56
C ALA A 30 18.23 -9.07 4.40
N ALA A 31 18.96 -8.74 3.33
CA ALA A 31 18.41 -8.09 2.14
C ALA A 31 17.25 -8.89 1.52
N SER A 32 17.37 -10.23 1.50
CA SER A 32 16.31 -11.14 1.02
C SER A 32 15.04 -11.07 1.88
N PHE A 33 15.18 -10.88 3.19
CA PHE A 33 14.04 -10.70 4.09
C PHE A 33 13.35 -9.35 3.83
N LEU A 34 14.13 -8.26 3.71
CA LEU A 34 13.59 -6.93 3.39
C LEU A 34 12.85 -6.90 2.06
N GLN A 35 13.38 -7.57 1.06
CA GLN A 35 12.78 -7.68 -0.27
C GLN A 35 11.42 -8.41 -0.25
N LEU A 36 11.32 -9.56 0.44
CA LEU A 36 10.05 -10.26 0.61
C LEU A 36 9.07 -9.46 1.48
N PHE A 37 9.59 -8.83 2.54
CA PHE A 37 8.78 -8.08 3.47
C PHE A 37 8.31 -6.74 2.90
N ALA A 38 8.88 -6.22 1.81
CA ALA A 38 8.44 -4.98 1.13
C ALA A 38 7.01 -5.05 0.61
N VAL A 39 6.59 -6.24 0.19
CA VAL A 39 5.25 -6.49 -0.32
C VAL A 39 4.18 -6.40 0.78
N VAL A 40 4.52 -6.76 2.03
CA VAL A 40 3.57 -6.80 3.16
C VAL A 40 3.00 -5.42 3.53
N PRO A 41 3.82 -4.39 3.86
CA PRO A 41 3.31 -3.06 4.12
C PRO A 41 2.65 -2.49 2.87
N PHE A 42 3.17 -2.73 1.66
CA PHE A 42 2.51 -2.29 0.44
C PHE A 42 1.06 -2.81 0.31
N LEU A 43 0.85 -4.11 0.55
CA LEU A 43 -0.49 -4.71 0.53
C LEU A 43 -1.39 -4.16 1.64
N MET A 44 -0.87 -3.95 2.86
CA MET A 44 -1.62 -3.31 3.95
C MET A 44 -2.04 -1.88 3.58
N PHE A 45 -1.13 -1.10 2.99
CA PHE A 45 -1.42 0.25 2.51
C PHE A 45 -2.54 0.22 1.48
N MET A 46 -2.41 -0.63 0.47
CA MET A 46 -3.41 -0.77 -0.61
C MET A 46 -4.76 -1.24 -0.10
N ALA A 47 -4.80 -2.19 0.83
CA ALA A 47 -6.03 -2.65 1.47
C ALA A 47 -6.71 -1.51 2.25
N GLY A 48 -5.93 -0.70 2.97
CA GLY A 48 -6.42 0.48 3.67
C GLY A 48 -6.98 1.53 2.72
N VAL A 49 -6.24 1.87 1.66
CA VAL A 49 -6.66 2.82 0.61
C VAL A 49 -7.94 2.34 -0.09
N HIS A 50 -8.00 1.07 -0.49
CA HIS A 50 -9.18 0.48 -1.12
C HIS A 50 -10.40 0.54 -0.19
N GLY A 51 -10.24 0.19 1.09
CA GLY A 51 -11.32 0.28 2.08
C GLY A 51 -11.81 1.71 2.29
N LEU A 52 -10.90 2.70 2.22
CA LEU A 52 -11.24 4.11 2.33
C LEU A 52 -12.04 4.60 1.12
N LEU A 53 -11.56 4.30 -0.09
CA LEU A 53 -12.20 4.61 -1.36
C LEU A 53 -13.58 3.97 -1.46
N THR A 54 -13.73 2.71 -1.08
CA THR A 54 -15.03 2.00 -1.04
C THR A 54 -16.09 2.77 -0.26
N HIS A 55 -15.69 3.43 0.84
CA HIS A 55 -16.61 4.17 1.70
C HIS A 55 -16.82 5.63 1.26
N ASN A 56 -15.90 6.18 0.47
CA ASN A 56 -15.97 7.57 0.01
C ASN A 56 -16.57 7.73 -1.39
N ILE A 57 -16.65 6.64 -2.16
CA ILE A 57 -17.24 6.63 -3.50
C ILE A 57 -18.77 6.65 -3.41
N SER A 58 -19.40 7.49 -4.24
CA SER A 58 -20.86 7.60 -4.31
C SER A 58 -21.52 6.28 -4.72
N PRO A 59 -22.74 5.98 -4.24
CA PRO A 59 -23.44 4.74 -4.61
C PRO A 59 -23.65 4.60 -6.12
N ARG A 60 -23.74 5.73 -6.85
CA ARG A 60 -23.89 5.77 -8.31
C ARG A 60 -22.68 5.20 -9.05
N THR A 61 -21.47 5.53 -8.59
CA THR A 61 -20.22 4.98 -9.13
C THR A 61 -20.01 3.53 -8.69
N LYS A 62 -20.48 3.16 -7.49
CA LYS A 62 -20.41 1.79 -6.96
C LYS A 62 -21.33 0.82 -7.70
N HIS A 63 -22.47 1.30 -8.21
CA HIS A 63 -23.41 0.51 -9.00
C HIS A 63 -22.90 0.24 -10.43
N ASN A 64 -21.95 1.04 -10.89
CA ASN A 64 -21.35 0.86 -12.21
C ASN A 64 -20.29 -0.24 -12.14
N MET A 65 -20.73 -1.49 -12.36
CA MET A 65 -19.95 -2.74 -12.20
C MET A 65 -18.57 -2.73 -12.86
N LEU A 66 -18.37 -1.94 -13.92
CA LEU A 66 -17.10 -1.89 -14.65
C LEU A 66 -16.17 -0.76 -14.19
N VAL A 67 -16.70 0.42 -13.87
CA VAL A 67 -15.88 1.62 -13.61
C VAL A 67 -15.15 1.51 -12.29
N TYR A 68 -15.82 1.01 -11.25
CA TYR A 68 -15.25 0.87 -9.92
C TYR A 68 -13.99 -0.03 -9.88
N PRO A 69 -14.03 -1.29 -10.35
CA PRO A 69 -12.85 -2.15 -10.36
C PRO A 69 -11.76 -1.64 -11.31
N LEU A 70 -12.10 -0.97 -12.41
CA LEU A 70 -11.13 -0.41 -13.34
C LEU A 70 -10.33 0.74 -12.70
N VAL A 71 -11.00 1.67 -12.02
CA VAL A 71 -10.35 2.77 -11.30
C VAL A 71 -9.48 2.24 -10.16
N MET A 72 -9.96 1.24 -9.42
CA MET A 72 -9.18 0.61 -8.35
C MET A 72 -7.95 -0.12 -8.88
N GLY A 73 -8.09 -0.84 -10.00
CA GLY A 73 -6.97 -1.50 -10.67
C GLY A 73 -5.93 -0.49 -11.14
N LEU A 74 -6.36 0.63 -11.74
CA LEU A 74 -5.43 1.69 -12.17
C LEU A 74 -4.66 2.29 -10.99
N ILE A 75 -5.34 2.61 -9.88
CA ILE A 75 -4.69 3.11 -8.66
C ILE A 75 -3.67 2.08 -8.15
N TYR A 76 -4.03 0.79 -8.18
CA TYR A 76 -3.15 -0.29 -7.74
C TYR A 76 -1.89 -0.37 -8.61
N VAL A 77 -2.03 -0.33 -9.93
CA VAL A 77 -0.91 -0.38 -10.88
C VAL A 77 0.02 0.81 -10.67
N VAL A 78 -0.52 2.02 -10.53
CA VAL A 78 0.30 3.23 -10.28
C VAL A 78 1.06 3.13 -8.95
N MET A 79 0.38 2.73 -7.88
CA MET A 79 1.01 2.51 -6.57
C MET A 79 2.06 1.40 -6.60
N PHE A 80 1.80 0.32 -7.33
CA PHE A 80 2.74 -0.78 -7.49
C PHE A 80 4.00 -0.34 -8.23
N PHE A 81 3.86 0.47 -9.28
CA PHE A 81 5.01 1.07 -9.95
C PHE A 81 5.80 2.00 -9.03
N ILE A 82 5.14 2.83 -8.22
CA ILE A 82 5.83 3.64 -7.20
C ILE A 82 6.59 2.75 -6.23
N HIS A 83 6.00 1.63 -5.80
CA HIS A 83 6.67 0.71 -4.89
C HIS A 83 7.90 0.04 -5.54
N LEU A 84 7.80 -0.44 -6.78
CA LEU A 84 8.90 -1.08 -7.48
C LEU A 84 10.03 -0.10 -7.87
N PHE A 85 9.69 1.08 -8.37
CA PHE A 85 10.67 2.01 -8.94
C PHE A 85 11.19 3.05 -7.96
N ILE A 86 10.48 3.32 -6.87
CA ILE A 86 10.91 4.30 -5.86
C ILE A 86 11.30 3.59 -4.58
N ILE A 87 10.40 2.80 -4.00
CA ILE A 87 10.62 2.20 -2.67
C ILE A 87 11.70 1.11 -2.74
N PHE A 88 11.60 0.19 -3.69
CA PHE A 88 12.54 -0.92 -3.84
C PHE A 88 14.02 -0.50 -4.01
N PRO A 89 14.37 0.41 -4.95
CA PRO A 89 15.76 0.86 -5.09
C PRO A 89 16.26 1.70 -3.92
N LEU A 90 15.35 2.32 -3.14
CA LEU A 90 15.73 3.01 -1.91
C LEU A 90 16.17 2.02 -0.81
N ILE A 91 15.54 0.85 -0.77
CA ILE A 91 15.80 -0.21 0.23
C ILE A 91 17.06 -0.99 -0.12
N CYS A 92 17.26 -1.29 -1.40
CA CYS A 92 18.42 -2.01 -1.90
C CYS A 92 19.14 -1.15 -2.96
N PRO A 93 20.02 -0.22 -2.55
CA PRO A 93 20.82 0.55 -3.49
C PRO A 93 21.85 -0.37 -4.15
N GLY A 94 21.60 -0.78 -5.40
CA GLY A 94 22.58 -1.51 -6.22
C GLY A 94 22.15 -2.86 -6.78
N LEU A 95 20.86 -3.07 -7.05
CA LEU A 95 20.43 -4.10 -7.99
C LEU A 95 20.67 -3.64 -9.45
#